data_AF-A0A8T5GD81-F1
#
_entry.id   AF-A0A8T5GD81-F1
#
_cell.length_a   1.000
_cell.length_b   1.000
_cell.length_c   1.000
_cell.angle_alpha   90.00
_cell.angle_beta   90.00
_cell.angle_gamma   90.00
#
_symmetry.space_group_name_H-M   'P 1'
#
loop_
_entity.id
_entity.type
_entity.pdbx_description
1 polymer ?
#
loop_
_entity_poly.entity_id
_entity_poly.type
_entity_poly.pdbx_seq_one_letter_code
_entity_poly.pdbx_strand_id
1 'polypeptide(L)'
;MKKGQVYLLAVIIMGFLIYTMLTPVNFLKTSEIEDDFQEISKNYQLESAKLLNELLNTQNVNQNFVEERFLNFTVAFTSYSKSKNPNFGLVYAFPFNNKVFLGNYADSPLNYSSTDQIVGCLSDVTASISFAGLNISSPNIDVDNYRQCINSTTYPQEDKLILTLDGLEYPFTLTSSSSNLVIINKESIEGNTKIFISE
;
A
#
# COMPACT_ATOMS: atom_id res chain seq x y z
N MET A 1 -59.57 37.91 8.37
CA MET A 1 -58.77 36.81 8.94
C MET A 1 -57.92 36.03 7.93
N LYS A 2 -58.42 35.67 6.73
CA LYS A 2 -57.64 34.84 5.77
C LYS A 2 -56.33 35.45 5.26
N LYS A 3 -56.22 36.77 5.12
CA LYS A 3 -54.99 37.43 4.65
C LYS A 3 -53.83 37.35 5.65
N GLY A 4 -54.11 37.40 6.96
CA GLY A 4 -53.08 37.33 8.01
C GLY A 4 -52.39 35.98 8.09
N GLN A 5 -53.12 34.89 7.82
CA GLN A 5 -52.57 33.53 7.80
C GLN A 5 -51.55 33.34 6.66
N VAL A 6 -51.75 34.02 5.52
CA VAL A 6 -50.82 33.97 4.39
C VAL A 6 -49.49 34.64 4.72
N TYR A 7 -49.52 35.79 5.41
CA TYR A 7 -48.28 36.47 5.84
C TYR A 7 -47.50 35.64 6.86
N LEU A 8 -48.20 34.99 7.80
CA LEU A 8 -47.56 34.14 8.80
C LEU A 8 -46.91 32.91 8.17
N LEU A 9 -47.56 32.27 7.19
CA LEU A 9 -46.98 31.16 6.43
C LEU A 9 -45.73 31.59 5.65
N ALA A 10 -45.76 32.77 5.02
CA ALA A 10 -44.63 33.29 4.26
C ALA A 10 -43.39 33.53 5.15
N VAL A 11 -43.58 34.08 6.35
CA VAL A 11 -42.49 34.30 7.32
C VAL A 11 -41.88 32.99 7.79
N ILE A 12 -42.69 31.95 8.01
CA ILE A 12 -42.20 30.62 8.41
C ILE A 12 -41.35 30.00 7.30
N ILE A 13 -41.82 30.04 6.05
CA ILE A 13 -41.07 29.52 4.89
C ILE A 13 -39.75 30.28 4.73
N MET A 14 -39.78 31.61 4.83
CA MET A 14 -38.58 32.44 4.74
C MET A 14 -37.58 32.13 5.86
N GLY A 15 -38.08 31.94 7.09
CA GLY A 15 -37.26 31.54 8.23
C GLY A 15 -36.62 30.16 8.04
N PHE A 16 -37.36 29.22 7.45
CA PHE A 16 -36.84 27.88 7.15
C PHE A 16 -35.73 27.94 6.09
N LEU A 17 -35.91 28.75 5.05
CA LEU A 17 -34.90 28.96 4.00
C LEU A 17 -33.62 29.58 4.56
N ILE A 18 -33.75 30.63 5.38
CA ILE A 18 -32.62 31.28 6.05
C ILE A 18 -31.93 30.27 6.98
N TYR A 19 -32.69 29.48 7.74
CA TYR A 19 -32.15 28.45 8.61
C TYR A 19 -31.38 27.38 7.81
N THR A 20 -31.89 26.90 6.68
CA THR A 20 -31.17 25.94 5.82
C THR A 20 -29.92 26.54 5.16
N MET A 21 -29.91 27.85 4.88
CA MET A 21 -28.74 28.53 4.35
C MET A 21 -27.67 28.79 5.43
N LEU A 22 -28.09 29.07 6.66
CA LEU A 22 -27.18 29.34 7.78
C LEU A 22 -26.71 28.07 8.47
N THR A 23 -27.48 26.98 8.39
CA THR A 23 -27.04 25.68 8.90
C THR A 23 -25.94 25.21 7.96
N PRO A 24 -24.69 25.08 8.43
CA PRO A 24 -23.64 24.54 7.61
C PRO A 24 -24.05 23.13 7.19
N VAL A 25 -24.38 22.96 5.91
CA VAL A 25 -24.60 21.65 5.28
C VAL A 25 -23.33 20.89 5.56
N ASN A 26 -23.43 19.90 6.48
CA ASN A 26 -22.36 19.03 6.96
C ASN A 26 -21.04 19.37 6.30
N PHE A 27 -20.22 20.21 6.96
CA PHE A 27 -18.82 20.26 6.58
C PHE A 27 -18.36 18.82 6.63
N LEU A 28 -18.23 18.20 5.45
CA LEU A 28 -17.36 17.06 5.27
C LEU A 28 -16.07 17.58 5.87
N LYS A 29 -15.76 17.15 7.09
CA LYS A 29 -14.41 17.21 7.58
C LYS A 29 -13.67 16.36 6.56
N THR A 30 -13.19 17.00 5.51
CA THR A 30 -11.96 16.60 4.88
C THR A 30 -11.00 16.67 6.05
N SER A 31 -10.88 15.57 6.82
CA SER A 31 -9.62 15.34 7.48
C SER A 31 -8.65 15.44 6.32
N GLU A 32 -7.82 16.46 6.33
CA GLU A 32 -6.55 16.40 5.63
C GLU A 32 -5.89 15.14 6.19
N ILE A 33 -6.18 14.00 5.57
CA ILE A 33 -5.39 12.79 5.74
C ILE A 33 -4.10 13.23 5.09
N GLU A 34 -3.17 13.66 5.95
CA GLU A 34 -1.82 14.07 5.62
C GLU A 34 -1.32 13.12 4.51
N ASP A 35 -1.07 13.67 3.32
CA ASP A 35 -0.95 12.95 2.05
C ASP A 35 0.40 12.21 1.90
N ASP A 36 0.91 11.71 3.03
CA ASP A 36 2.16 10.97 3.12
C ASP A 36 2.08 9.66 2.34
N PHE A 37 0.88 9.13 2.08
CA PHE A 37 0.70 7.88 1.32
C PHE A 37 1.37 7.95 -0.05
N GLN A 38 1.17 9.03 -0.81
CA GLN A 38 1.78 9.17 -2.14
C GLN A 38 3.29 9.33 -2.03
N GLU A 39 3.77 10.12 -1.08
CA GLU A 39 5.20 10.35 -0.87
C GLU A 39 5.91 9.06 -0.46
N ILE A 40 5.40 8.35 0.55
CA ILE A 40 5.89 7.06 1.02
C ILE A 40 5.89 6.05 -0.13
N SER A 41 4.83 6.02 -0.93
CA SER A 41 4.72 5.10 -2.07
C SER A 41 5.79 5.34 -3.13
N LYS A 42 6.00 6.61 -3.50
CA LYS A 42 7.05 7.02 -4.46
C LYS A 42 8.45 6.75 -3.90
N ASN A 43 8.67 7.01 -2.62
CA ASN A 43 9.95 6.72 -1.96
C ASN A 43 10.23 5.22 -1.95
N TYR A 44 9.24 4.37 -1.65
CA TYR A 44 9.41 2.93 -1.71
C TYR A 44 9.83 2.51 -3.11
N GLN A 45 9.07 2.91 -4.14
CA GLN A 45 9.37 2.60 -5.55
C GLN A 45 10.80 2.96 -5.95
N LEU A 46 11.25 4.17 -5.61
CA LEU A 46 12.59 4.64 -5.96
C LEU A 46 13.69 3.87 -5.22
N GLU A 47 13.55 3.69 -3.91
CA GLU A 47 14.58 3.05 -3.10
C GLU A 47 14.65 1.53 -3.32
N SER A 48 13.50 0.88 -3.50
CA SER A 48 13.43 -0.55 -3.81
C SER A 48 14.02 -0.87 -5.18
N ALA A 49 13.77 -0.03 -6.19
CA ALA A 49 14.36 -0.18 -7.52
C ALA A 49 15.88 0.02 -7.49
N LYS A 50 16.38 1.01 -6.74
CA LYS A 50 17.84 1.21 -6.53
C LYS A 50 18.47 -0.01 -5.87
N LEU A 51 17.88 -0.48 -4.77
CA LEU A 51 18.36 -1.66 -4.05
C LEU A 51 18.36 -2.89 -4.95
N LEU A 52 17.27 -3.16 -5.66
CA LEU A 52 17.18 -4.30 -6.55
C LEU A 52 18.24 -4.22 -7.65
N ASN A 53 18.44 -3.06 -8.28
CA ASN A 53 19.50 -2.87 -9.26
C ASN A 53 20.90 -3.11 -8.66
N GLU A 54 21.17 -2.66 -7.44
CA GLU A 54 22.46 -2.92 -6.77
C GLU A 54 22.67 -4.42 -6.49
N LEU A 55 21.63 -5.10 -5.98
CA LEU A 55 21.66 -6.53 -5.69
C LEU A 55 21.84 -7.36 -6.96
N LEU A 56 21.18 -7.00 -8.06
CA LEU A 56 21.26 -7.73 -9.33
C LEU A 56 22.59 -7.53 -10.06
N ASN A 57 23.25 -6.38 -9.87
CA ASN A 57 24.55 -6.09 -10.49
C ASN A 57 25.75 -6.62 -9.70
N THR A 58 25.53 -7.16 -8.50
CA THR A 58 26.59 -7.75 -7.69
C THR A 58 27.03 -9.11 -8.28
N GLN A 59 28.34 -9.38 -8.35
CA GLN A 59 28.83 -10.64 -8.90
C GLN A 59 28.57 -11.83 -7.96
N ASN A 60 28.28 -13.01 -8.51
CA ASN A 60 28.04 -14.26 -7.76
C ASN A 60 26.89 -14.20 -6.75
N VAL A 61 25.84 -13.46 -7.08
CA VAL A 61 24.67 -13.30 -6.21
C VAL A 61 23.83 -14.57 -6.18
N ASN A 62 23.65 -15.09 -4.98
CA ASN A 62 22.71 -16.18 -4.71
C ASN A 62 21.28 -15.62 -4.57
N GLN A 63 20.29 -16.38 -5.03
CA GLN A 63 18.87 -16.11 -4.80
C GLN A 63 18.55 -15.82 -3.33
N ASN A 64 19.03 -16.64 -2.40
CA ASN A 64 18.75 -16.46 -0.98
C ASN A 64 19.25 -15.09 -0.47
N PHE A 65 20.40 -14.64 -0.99
CA PHE A 65 20.95 -13.35 -0.64
C PHE A 65 20.08 -12.19 -1.14
N VAL A 66 19.58 -12.25 -2.38
CA VAL A 66 18.66 -11.22 -2.90
C VAL A 66 17.38 -11.20 -2.10
N GLU A 67 16.79 -12.37 -1.87
CA GLU A 67 15.53 -12.54 -1.15
C GLU A 67 15.63 -11.98 0.27
N GLU A 68 16.65 -12.38 1.04
CA GLU A 68 16.86 -11.90 2.41
C GLU A 68 17.14 -10.40 2.47
N ARG A 69 17.96 -9.87 1.55
CA ARG A 69 18.28 -8.43 1.52
C ARG A 69 17.06 -7.59 1.17
N PHE A 70 16.30 -8.01 0.16
CA PHE A 70 15.10 -7.32 -0.26
C PHE A 70 14.01 -7.41 0.80
N LEU A 71 13.81 -8.59 1.41
CA LEU A 71 12.90 -8.80 2.52
C LEU A 71 13.21 -7.88 3.71
N ASN A 72 14.48 -7.83 4.13
CA ASN A 72 14.91 -6.95 5.23
C ASN A 72 14.63 -5.48 4.92
N PHE A 73 14.92 -5.04 3.70
CA PHE A 73 14.59 -3.69 3.26
C PHE A 73 13.08 -3.44 3.31
N THR A 74 12.28 -4.33 2.74
CA THR A 74 10.82 -4.17 2.69
C THR A 74 10.20 -4.13 4.08
N VAL A 75 10.60 -5.03 4.98
CA VAL A 75 10.07 -5.04 6.35
C VAL A 75 10.47 -3.76 7.10
N ALA A 76 11.73 -3.33 6.97
CA ALA A 76 12.19 -2.08 7.59
C ALA A 76 11.44 -0.87 7.04
N PHE A 77 11.25 -0.81 5.72
CA PHE A 77 10.51 0.26 5.08
C PHE A 77 9.04 0.25 5.48
N THR A 78 8.35 -0.88 5.42
CA THR A 78 6.95 -1.00 5.83
C THR A 78 6.78 -0.64 7.31
N SER A 79 7.72 -1.03 8.18
CA SER A 79 7.72 -0.65 9.60
C SER A 79 7.81 0.87 9.78
N TYR A 80 8.70 1.53 9.03
CA TYR A 80 8.80 2.99 8.99
C TYR A 80 7.52 3.63 8.42
N SER A 81 7.01 3.15 7.29
CA SER A 81 5.77 3.64 6.67
C SER A 81 4.60 3.55 7.63
N LYS A 82 4.47 2.45 8.38
CA LYS A 82 3.40 2.26 9.37
C LYS A 82 3.48 3.21 10.55
N SER A 83 4.65 3.75 10.84
CA SER A 83 4.79 4.79 11.86
C SER A 83 4.21 6.15 11.45
N LYS A 84 4.13 6.39 10.13
CA LYS A 84 3.52 7.57 9.51
C LYS A 84 2.07 7.32 9.14
N ASN A 85 1.80 6.15 8.58
CA ASN A 85 0.51 5.72 8.10
C ASN A 85 0.24 4.27 8.55
N PRO A 86 -0.44 4.06 9.69
CA PRO A 86 -0.69 2.73 10.25
C PRO A 86 -1.40 1.75 9.31
N ASN A 87 -2.14 2.27 8.31
CA ASN A 87 -2.90 1.51 7.33
C ASN A 87 -2.14 1.28 6.02
N PHE A 88 -0.86 1.63 5.96
CA PHE A 88 -0.02 1.40 4.78
C PHE A 88 0.22 -0.09 4.56
N GLY A 89 -0.43 -0.65 3.54
CA GLY A 89 -0.19 -1.98 3.00
C GLY A 89 0.65 -1.93 1.73
N LEU A 90 1.46 -2.96 1.52
CA LEU A 90 2.39 -3.06 0.40
C LEU A 90 2.34 -4.47 -0.18
N VAL A 91 2.18 -4.56 -1.49
CA VAL A 91 2.40 -5.77 -2.29
C VAL A 91 3.49 -5.46 -3.31
N TYR A 92 4.39 -6.41 -3.51
CA TYR A 92 5.38 -6.30 -4.57
C TYR A 92 5.52 -7.59 -5.38
N ALA A 93 5.95 -7.46 -6.63
CA ALA A 93 6.44 -8.57 -7.43
C ALA A 93 7.65 -8.15 -8.29
N PHE A 94 8.69 -9.00 -8.36
CA PHE A 94 9.81 -8.78 -9.27
C PHE A 94 10.36 -10.09 -9.83
N PRO A 95 10.86 -10.10 -11.09
CA PRO A 95 11.46 -11.29 -11.68
C PRO A 95 12.93 -11.42 -11.30
N PHE A 96 13.36 -12.64 -10.96
CA PHE A 96 14.76 -12.99 -10.76
C PHE A 96 15.00 -14.48 -11.00
N ASN A 97 16.07 -14.83 -11.73
CA ASN A 97 16.46 -16.23 -12.03
C ASN A 97 15.31 -17.14 -12.51
N ASN A 98 14.53 -16.67 -13.50
CA ASN A 98 13.38 -17.40 -14.07
C ASN A 98 12.25 -17.71 -13.07
N LYS A 99 12.21 -16.95 -11.97
CA LYS A 99 11.11 -16.92 -11.00
C LYS A 99 10.59 -15.51 -10.83
N VAL A 100 9.40 -15.40 -10.28
CA VAL A 100 8.82 -14.15 -9.80
C VAL A 100 8.74 -14.23 -8.29
N PHE A 101 9.37 -13.28 -7.61
CA PHE A 101 9.30 -13.12 -6.16
C PHE A 101 8.13 -12.21 -5.85
N LEU A 102 7.27 -12.64 -4.95
CA LEU A 102 6.09 -11.91 -4.52
C LEU A 102 6.16 -11.69 -3.01
N GLY A 103 5.70 -10.52 -2.57
CA GLY A 103 5.52 -10.21 -1.16
C GLY A 103 4.17 -9.56 -0.89
N ASN A 104 3.52 -9.94 0.20
CA ASN A 104 2.24 -9.40 0.64
C ASN A 104 2.27 -8.91 2.09
N TYR A 105 2.38 -7.60 2.24
CA TYR A 105 2.30 -6.85 3.49
C TYR A 105 1.01 -6.01 3.55
N ALA A 106 0.00 -6.36 2.76
CA ALA A 106 -1.33 -5.81 2.88
C ALA A 106 -2.16 -6.61 3.92
N ASP A 107 -3.34 -6.10 4.25
CA ASP A 107 -4.32 -6.72 5.14
C ASP A 107 -5.11 -7.86 4.49
N SER A 108 -4.92 -8.06 3.19
CA SER A 108 -5.80 -8.87 2.35
C SER A 108 -4.98 -9.94 1.61
N PRO A 109 -5.54 -11.14 1.37
CA PRO A 109 -4.85 -12.18 0.62
C PRO A 109 -4.52 -11.71 -0.80
N LEU A 110 -3.31 -12.03 -1.25
CA LEU A 110 -2.85 -11.80 -2.62
C LEU A 110 -2.97 -13.11 -3.39
N ASN A 111 -3.84 -13.15 -4.39
CA ASN A 111 -3.89 -14.28 -5.32
C ASN A 111 -3.05 -13.94 -6.55
N TYR A 112 -2.23 -14.89 -7.00
CA TYR A 112 -1.38 -14.73 -8.19
C TYR A 112 -1.51 -15.91 -9.17
N SER A 113 -2.34 -16.89 -8.80
CA SER A 113 -2.79 -17.99 -9.66
C SER A 113 -4.20 -18.42 -9.22
N SER A 114 -4.81 -19.37 -9.92
CA SER A 114 -6.12 -19.91 -9.56
C SER A 114 -6.12 -20.73 -8.26
N THR A 115 -4.95 -21.20 -7.82
CA THR A 115 -4.80 -22.08 -6.65
C THR A 115 -3.92 -21.50 -5.56
N ASP A 116 -3.09 -20.51 -5.90
CA ASP A 116 -2.05 -20.02 -5.02
C ASP A 116 -2.35 -18.62 -4.50
N GLN A 117 -2.16 -18.47 -3.19
CA GLN A 117 -2.35 -17.22 -2.47
C GLN A 117 -1.23 -16.99 -1.46
N ILE A 118 -0.96 -15.72 -1.18
CA ILE A 118 -0.08 -15.28 -0.09
C ILE A 118 -0.95 -14.57 0.94
N VAL A 119 -0.92 -15.04 2.18
CA VAL A 119 -1.65 -14.41 3.29
C VAL A 119 -1.06 -13.02 3.54
N GLY A 120 -1.92 -12.03 3.79
CA GLY A 120 -1.49 -10.67 4.10
C GLY A 120 -0.86 -10.57 5.48
N CYS A 121 0.30 -9.94 5.57
CA CYS A 121 1.06 -9.77 6.80
C CYS A 121 1.06 -8.35 7.36
N LEU A 122 0.03 -7.53 7.05
CA LEU A 122 0.00 -6.16 7.53
C LEU A 122 0.12 -6.08 9.06
N SER A 123 -0.55 -6.95 9.81
CA SER A 123 -0.51 -6.97 11.28
C SER A 123 0.84 -7.38 11.86
N ASP A 124 1.61 -8.16 11.11
CA ASP A 124 2.85 -8.78 11.59
C ASP A 124 3.99 -7.76 11.59
N VAL A 125 3.91 -6.76 10.72
CA VAL A 125 4.88 -5.66 10.68
C VAL A 125 4.50 -4.61 11.71
N THR A 126 5.23 -4.55 12.83
CA THR A 126 5.03 -3.49 13.84
C THR A 126 5.64 -2.18 13.37
N ALA A 127 4.95 -1.05 13.63
CA ALA A 127 5.51 0.28 13.38
C ALA A 127 6.73 0.53 14.29
N SER A 128 7.82 1.03 13.73
CA SER A 128 9.01 1.41 14.50
C SER A 128 9.62 2.70 13.97
N ILE A 129 10.11 3.56 14.87
CA ILE A 129 10.87 4.76 14.52
C ILE A 129 12.15 4.78 15.35
N SER A 130 13.29 4.93 14.70
CA SER A 130 14.58 5.18 15.32
C SER A 130 15.02 6.59 15.00
N PHE A 131 15.12 7.46 16.01
CA PHE A 131 15.63 8.84 15.88
C PHE A 131 17.11 8.93 16.30
N ALA A 132 17.84 9.82 15.62
CA ALA A 132 19.29 9.96 15.64
C ALA A 132 19.88 10.18 17.06
N GLY A 133 20.78 9.27 17.46
CA GLY A 133 21.58 9.35 18.70
C GLY A 133 21.83 7.99 19.37
N LEU A 134 21.04 6.97 19.04
CA LEU A 134 21.16 5.62 19.57
C LEU A 134 21.53 4.65 18.43
N ASN A 135 22.45 3.72 18.73
CA ASN A 135 22.88 2.68 17.79
C ASN A 135 21.67 2.07 17.08
N ILE A 136 21.63 2.21 15.77
CA ILE A 136 20.61 1.65 14.88
C ILE A 136 20.87 0.15 14.84
N SER A 137 20.42 -0.58 15.86
CA SER A 137 19.96 -1.92 15.59
C SER A 137 18.67 -1.71 14.81
N SER A 138 18.69 -2.03 13.50
CA SER A 138 17.47 -2.48 12.82
C SER A 138 16.69 -3.30 13.85
N PRO A 139 15.35 -3.15 13.99
CA PRO A 139 14.60 -4.18 14.71
C PRO A 139 15.16 -5.51 14.22
N ASN A 140 15.51 -6.40 15.15
CA ASN A 140 16.11 -7.67 14.77
C ASN A 140 15.02 -8.41 14.00
N ILE A 141 14.96 -8.15 12.69
CA ILE A 141 13.94 -8.62 11.78
C ILE A 141 14.30 -10.07 11.64
N ASP A 142 13.61 -10.87 12.42
CA ASP A 142 13.65 -12.31 12.25
C ASP A 142 12.92 -12.61 10.95
N VAL A 143 13.72 -12.73 9.89
CA VAL A 143 13.32 -13.04 8.51
C VAL A 143 12.37 -14.24 8.49
N ASP A 144 12.56 -15.20 9.38
CA ASP A 144 11.76 -16.42 9.44
C ASP A 144 10.29 -16.14 9.81
N ASN A 145 10.03 -15.08 10.60
CA ASN A 145 8.66 -14.65 10.93
C ASN A 145 7.91 -14.07 9.74
N TYR A 146 8.62 -13.60 8.70
CA TYR A 146 8.03 -12.99 7.51
C TYR A 146 8.04 -13.90 6.29
N ARG A 147 8.57 -15.13 6.40
CA ARG A 147 8.59 -16.09 5.28
C ARG A 147 7.20 -16.44 4.76
N GLN A 148 6.18 -16.41 5.61
CA GLN A 148 4.78 -16.64 5.20
C GLN A 148 4.21 -15.52 4.32
N CYS A 149 4.83 -14.34 4.36
CA CYS A 149 4.41 -13.13 3.66
C CYS A 149 5.01 -13.05 2.25
N ILE A 150 5.92 -13.96 1.92
CA ILE A 150 6.63 -13.99 0.65
C ILE A 150 6.45 -15.36 -0.01
N ASN A 151 6.43 -15.37 -1.33
CA ASN A 151 6.46 -16.61 -2.09
C ASN A 151 7.20 -16.38 -3.42
N SER A 152 7.57 -17.47 -4.09
CA SER A 152 8.10 -17.41 -5.45
C SER A 152 7.32 -18.34 -6.36
N THR A 153 7.05 -17.91 -7.58
CA THR A 153 6.45 -18.73 -8.62
C THR A 153 7.34 -18.77 -9.85
N THR A 154 7.09 -19.73 -10.74
CA THR A 154 7.77 -19.81 -12.03
C THR A 154 7.42 -18.61 -12.88
N TYR A 155 8.39 -18.08 -13.62
CA TYR A 155 8.16 -16.98 -14.53
C TYR A 155 7.10 -17.34 -15.60
N PRO A 156 6.08 -16.48 -15.83
CA PRO A 156 4.98 -16.79 -16.74
C PRO A 156 5.44 -16.77 -18.21
N GLN A 157 4.88 -17.65 -19.04
CA GLN A 157 5.29 -17.77 -20.46
C GLN A 157 4.94 -16.55 -21.31
N GLU A 158 3.90 -15.81 -20.96
CA GLU A 158 3.44 -14.64 -21.73
C GLU A 158 3.94 -13.30 -21.18
N ASP A 159 4.95 -13.30 -20.30
CA ASP A 159 5.41 -12.08 -19.61
C ASP A 159 4.29 -11.36 -18.83
N LYS A 160 3.14 -12.01 -18.61
CA LYS A 160 1.98 -11.43 -17.94
C LYS A 160 1.79 -12.04 -16.57
N LEU A 161 1.65 -11.18 -15.56
CA LEU A 161 1.32 -11.54 -14.20
C LEU A 161 0.03 -10.82 -13.82
N ILE A 162 -0.99 -11.56 -13.39
CA ILE A 162 -2.21 -10.97 -12.85
C ILE A 162 -2.17 -11.18 -11.34
N LEU A 163 -2.17 -10.07 -10.61
CA LEU A 163 -2.30 -10.06 -9.16
C LEU A 163 -3.74 -9.72 -8.80
N THR A 164 -4.36 -10.47 -7.90
CA THR A 164 -5.70 -10.19 -7.40
C THR A 164 -5.64 -9.87 -5.91
N LEU A 165 -6.02 -8.64 -5.56
CA LEU A 165 -6.09 -8.15 -4.19
C LEU A 165 -7.51 -7.62 -3.96
N ASP A 166 -8.21 -8.10 -2.93
CA ASP A 166 -9.62 -7.75 -2.65
C ASP A 166 -10.60 -8.03 -3.80
N GLY A 167 -10.31 -9.05 -4.60
CA GLY A 167 -11.12 -9.39 -5.78
C GLY A 167 -10.94 -8.43 -6.96
N LEU A 168 -10.05 -7.44 -6.85
CA LEU A 168 -9.64 -6.57 -7.94
C LEU A 168 -8.41 -7.15 -8.62
N GLU A 169 -8.44 -7.23 -9.95
CA GLU A 169 -7.33 -7.72 -10.77
C GLU A 169 -6.43 -6.57 -11.21
N TYR A 170 -5.12 -6.80 -11.06
CA TYR A 170 -4.05 -5.89 -11.44
C TYR A 170 -3.14 -6.64 -12.43
N PRO A 171 -3.34 -6.46 -13.74
CA PRO A 171 -2.52 -7.09 -14.75
C PRO A 171 -1.21 -6.30 -14.94
N PHE A 172 -0.09 -7.02 -14.96
CA PHE A 172 1.25 -6.46 -15.14
C PHE A 172 1.99 -7.18 -16.26
N THR A 173 2.85 -6.43 -16.96
CA THR A 173 3.80 -6.99 -17.92
C THR A 173 5.19 -7.02 -17.29
N LEU A 174 5.67 -8.22 -16.97
CA LEU A 174 7.03 -8.46 -16.53
C LEU A 174 7.97 -8.36 -17.73
N THR A 175 9.18 -7.86 -17.53
CA THR A 175 10.23 -7.99 -18.54
C THR A 175 11.44 -8.64 -17.89
N SER A 176 12.00 -9.63 -18.56
CA SER A 176 13.12 -10.43 -18.04
C SER A 176 14.43 -9.63 -17.98
N SER A 177 14.48 -8.42 -18.55
CA SER A 177 15.69 -7.63 -18.78
C SER A 177 15.87 -6.44 -17.83
N SER A 178 14.92 -6.16 -16.94
CA SER A 178 15.03 -5.03 -16.01
C SER A 178 14.56 -5.40 -14.61
N SER A 179 14.99 -4.58 -13.65
CA SER A 179 14.54 -4.50 -12.27
C SER A 179 13.05 -4.10 -12.17
N ASN A 180 12.19 -4.72 -12.98
CA ASN A 180 10.77 -4.44 -13.02
C ASN A 180 10.19 -4.90 -11.69
N LEU A 181 9.83 -3.91 -10.90
CA LEU A 181 9.26 -4.10 -9.60
C LEU A 181 7.86 -3.54 -9.67
N VAL A 182 6.91 -4.47 -9.71
CA VAL A 182 5.51 -4.14 -9.57
C VAL A 182 5.25 -3.83 -8.11
N ILE A 183 4.62 -2.69 -7.84
CA ILE A 183 4.26 -2.28 -6.47
C ILE A 183 2.78 -1.91 -6.46
N ILE A 184 2.04 -2.47 -5.51
CA ILE A 184 0.69 -2.05 -5.16
C ILE A 184 0.72 -1.63 -3.70
N ASN A 185 0.63 -0.33 -3.43
CA ASN A 185 0.40 0.16 -2.08
C ASN A 185 -1.09 0.39 -1.89
N LYS A 186 -1.58 0.09 -0.69
CA LYS A 186 -2.98 0.24 -0.31
C LYS A 186 -3.06 0.98 1.03
N GLU A 187 -3.92 1.97 1.11
CA GLU A 187 -4.34 2.60 2.36
C GLU A 187 -5.85 2.45 2.46
N SER A 188 -6.37 1.87 3.56
CA SER A 188 -7.82 1.81 3.82
C SER A 188 -8.17 2.57 5.09
N ILE A 189 -9.03 3.58 4.96
CA ILE A 189 -9.50 4.43 6.06
C ILE A 189 -11.01 4.60 5.93
N GLU A 190 -11.75 4.12 6.93
CA GLU A 190 -13.21 4.31 7.06
C GLU A 190 -14.03 3.96 5.79
N GLY A 191 -13.62 2.92 5.07
CA GLY A 191 -14.28 2.46 3.84
C GLY A 191 -13.81 3.16 2.56
N ASN A 192 -12.90 4.12 2.66
CA ASN A 192 -12.18 4.67 1.50
C ASN A 192 -10.86 3.93 1.31
N THR A 193 -10.57 3.48 0.10
CA THR A 193 -9.31 2.82 -0.24
C THR A 193 -8.54 3.65 -1.26
N LYS A 194 -7.30 4.03 -0.92
CA LYS A 194 -6.34 4.59 -1.87
C LYS A 194 -5.41 3.49 -2.36
N ILE A 195 -5.13 3.50 -3.66
CA ILE A 195 -4.23 2.54 -4.29
C ILE A 195 -3.19 3.32 -5.08
N PHE A 196 -1.92 2.95 -4.91
CA PHE A 196 -0.82 3.40 -5.74
C PHE A 196 -0.23 2.21 -6.48
N ILE A 197 -0.12 2.32 -7.81
CA ILE A 197 0.41 1.27 -8.67
C ILE A 197 1.66 1.82 -9.37
N SER A 198 2.74 1.06 -9.31
CA SER A 198 3.96 1.31 -10.09
C SER A 198 4.32 0.05 -10.89
N GLU A 199 4.81 0.30 -12.11
CA GLU A 199 5.42 -0.68 -13.02
C GLU A 199 6.88 -0.30 -13.32
#